data_AF-Q2VK88-F1
#
_entry.id   AF-Q2VK88-F1
#
_cell.length_a   1.000
_cell.length_b   1.000
_cell.length_c   1.000
_cell.angle_alpha   90.00
_cell.angle_beta   90.00
_cell.angle_gamma   90.00
#
_symmetry.space_group_name_H-M   'P 1'
#
loop_
_entity.id
_entity.type
_entity.pdbx_description
1 polymer ?
#
loop_
_entity_poly.entity_id
_entity_poly.type
_entity_poly.pdbx_seq_one_letter_code
_entity_poly.pdbx_strand_id
1 'polypeptide(L)'
;RDSKFLRGPQDNDVFTLNLVSPEPLAKDILIHHEGYYKDTALRRFNGTVLGYVTPWNSHGYDIAKIFAKKFDIISPVWLQIVKRGDEYAIAGDHDIDAGWINDVRRKGKVQQQQHLHTVKFFPRIIFDHFTDRDIKLLLSDAKERTELNEMLIRVCKQHGFDGLVLE
;
A
#
# COMPACT_ATOMS: atom_id res chain seq x y z
N ARG A 1 5.42 17.27 -36.02
CA ARG A 1 5.11 18.23 -34.94
C ARG A 1 5.31 17.45 -33.66
N ASP A 2 6.34 17.76 -32.88
CA ASP A 2 6.64 17.06 -31.64
C ASP A 2 5.49 17.25 -30.66
N SER A 3 4.69 16.22 -30.48
CA SER A 3 3.66 16.19 -29.45
C SER A 3 4.37 16.30 -28.10
N LYS A 4 4.23 17.44 -27.44
CA LYS A 4 4.82 17.67 -26.12
C LYS A 4 4.19 16.68 -25.13
N PHE A 5 4.97 15.71 -24.67
CA PHE A 5 4.57 14.79 -23.61
C PHE A 5 4.22 15.57 -22.34
N LEU A 6 3.05 15.29 -21.76
CA LEU A 6 2.60 15.92 -20.51
C LEU A 6 3.15 15.14 -19.33
N ARG A 7 3.64 15.87 -18.32
CA ARG A 7 4.23 15.31 -17.11
C ARG A 7 3.76 16.06 -15.88
N GLY A 8 3.50 15.34 -14.80
CA GLY A 8 3.15 15.92 -13.51
C GLY A 8 1.75 16.55 -13.46
N PRO A 9 1.50 17.48 -12.52
CA PRO A 9 0.19 18.11 -12.33
C PRO A 9 -0.32 18.84 -13.58
N GLN A 10 -1.57 18.56 -13.96
CA GLN A 10 -2.30 19.17 -15.08
C GLN A 10 -3.59 19.85 -14.59
N ASP A 11 -4.07 20.84 -15.33
CA ASP A 11 -5.28 21.61 -14.99
C ASP A 11 -6.59 20.85 -15.23
N ASN A 12 -6.61 19.88 -16.13
CA ASN A 12 -7.79 19.10 -16.46
C ASN A 12 -7.58 17.63 -16.11
N ASP A 13 -8.65 16.97 -15.68
CA ASP A 13 -8.64 15.52 -15.47
C ASP A 13 -8.97 14.74 -16.75
N VAL A 14 -8.74 13.43 -16.71
CA VAL A 14 -8.97 12.52 -17.85
C VAL A 14 -10.43 12.48 -18.32
N PHE A 15 -11.39 12.85 -17.48
CA PHE A 15 -12.81 12.88 -17.83
C PHE A 15 -13.15 14.15 -18.61
N THR A 16 -12.64 15.30 -18.15
CA THR A 16 -12.78 16.59 -18.82
C THR A 16 -12.14 16.58 -20.21
N LEU A 17 -11.03 15.83 -20.35
CA LEU A 17 -10.34 15.62 -21.61
C LEU A 17 -10.96 14.50 -22.49
N ASN A 18 -12.03 13.83 -22.04
CA ASN A 18 -12.65 12.67 -22.72
C ASN A 18 -11.65 11.54 -23.05
N LEU A 19 -10.64 11.32 -22.19
CA LEU A 19 -9.62 10.28 -22.37
C LEU A 19 -10.07 8.91 -21.84
N VAL A 20 -11.15 8.87 -21.04
CA VAL A 20 -11.76 7.62 -20.58
C VAL A 20 -12.72 7.12 -21.68
N SER A 21 -12.21 6.25 -22.55
CA SER A 21 -12.91 5.77 -23.75
C SER A 21 -12.81 4.23 -23.85
N PRO A 22 -13.84 3.54 -24.39
CA PRO A 22 -13.73 2.12 -24.72
C PRO A 22 -12.71 1.85 -25.85
N GLU A 23 -12.38 2.86 -26.65
CA GLU A 23 -11.42 2.78 -27.77
C GLU A 23 -10.32 3.85 -27.57
N PRO A 24 -9.35 3.63 -26.67
CA PRO A 24 -8.28 4.60 -26.43
C PRO A 24 -7.26 4.60 -27.56
N LEU A 25 -6.75 5.78 -27.93
CA LEU A 25 -5.69 5.90 -28.93
C LEU A 25 -4.31 5.80 -28.28
N ALA A 26 -3.41 5.02 -28.88
CA ALA A 26 -2.04 4.86 -28.38
C ALA A 26 -1.30 6.21 -28.24
N LYS A 27 -1.52 7.13 -29.17
CA LYS A 27 -0.94 8.48 -29.12
C LYS A 27 -1.39 9.25 -27.86
N ASP A 28 -2.64 9.07 -27.44
CA ASP A 28 -3.20 9.80 -26.30
C ASP A 28 -2.63 9.23 -25.00
N ILE A 29 -2.50 7.90 -24.91
CA ILE A 29 -1.80 7.25 -23.80
C ILE A 29 -0.37 7.78 -23.69
N LEU A 30 0.39 7.76 -24.78
CA LEU A 30 1.79 8.22 -24.79
C LEU A 30 1.93 9.70 -24.42
N ILE A 31 1.00 10.56 -24.84
CA ILE A 31 1.04 11.99 -24.52
C ILE A 31 0.65 12.25 -23.05
N HIS A 32 -0.31 11.51 -22.50
CA HIS A 32 -0.98 11.85 -21.25
C HIS A 32 -0.59 10.98 -20.03
N HIS A 33 0.08 9.83 -20.19
CA HIS A 33 0.23 8.85 -19.09
C HIS A 33 1.01 9.35 -17.86
N GLU A 34 1.95 10.30 -18.02
CA GLU A 34 2.70 10.89 -16.89
C GLU A 34 2.02 12.14 -16.31
N GLY A 35 0.96 12.63 -16.97
CA GLY A 35 0.17 13.76 -16.53
C GLY A 35 -0.95 13.31 -15.58
N TYR A 36 -1.13 14.01 -14.47
CA TYR A 36 -2.23 13.75 -13.53
C TYR A 36 -2.93 15.05 -13.13
N TYR A 37 -4.22 14.97 -12.81
CA TYR A 37 -4.96 16.15 -12.37
C TYR A 37 -4.37 16.72 -11.08
N LYS A 38 -4.10 18.04 -11.08
CA LYS A 38 -3.42 18.75 -9.98
C LYS A 38 -4.10 18.60 -8.63
N ASP A 39 -5.43 18.43 -8.61
CA ASP A 39 -6.15 18.07 -7.39
C ASP A 39 -6.04 16.56 -7.13
N THR A 40 -4.97 16.19 -6.43
CA THR A 40 -4.71 14.81 -6.02
C THR A 40 -5.57 14.38 -4.83
N ALA A 41 -6.38 15.27 -4.24
CA ALA A 41 -7.30 14.96 -3.15
C ALA A 41 -8.68 14.52 -3.64
N LEU A 42 -9.09 14.92 -4.86
CA LEU A 42 -10.38 14.57 -5.43
C LEU A 42 -10.58 13.05 -5.51
N ARG A 43 -11.53 12.50 -4.73
CA ARG A 43 -11.94 11.09 -4.85
C ARG A 43 -13.14 10.99 -5.78
N ARG A 44 -13.03 10.11 -6.79
CA ARG A 44 -14.16 9.74 -7.68
C ARG A 44 -14.75 8.38 -7.34
N PHE A 45 -14.14 7.67 -6.40
CA PHE A 45 -14.57 6.36 -5.91
C PHE A 45 -14.82 6.44 -4.41
N ASN A 46 -15.99 5.96 -3.99
CA ASN A 46 -16.48 6.08 -2.60
C ASN A 46 -16.27 4.81 -1.77
N GLY A 47 -15.77 3.73 -2.36
CA GLY A 47 -15.40 2.53 -1.62
C GLY A 47 -14.02 2.64 -0.98
N THR A 48 -13.68 1.61 -0.19
CA THR A 48 -12.35 1.45 0.41
C THR A 48 -11.30 1.22 -0.68
N VAL A 49 -10.23 1.99 -0.65
CA VAL A 49 -9.10 1.88 -1.58
C VAL A 49 -7.86 1.38 -0.83
N LEU A 50 -7.41 0.18 -1.23
CA LEU A 50 -6.15 -0.42 -0.81
C LEU A 50 -5.09 -0.26 -1.90
N GLY A 51 -3.91 0.25 -1.56
CA GLY A 51 -2.75 0.30 -2.45
C GLY A 51 -1.59 -0.55 -1.95
N TYR A 52 -1.06 -1.44 -2.80
CA TYR A 52 0.17 -2.16 -2.51
C TYR A 52 1.39 -1.32 -2.91
N VAL A 53 2.46 -1.37 -2.10
CA VAL A 53 3.72 -0.68 -2.38
C VAL A 53 4.87 -1.66 -2.20
N THR A 54 5.75 -1.77 -3.20
CA THR A 54 6.83 -2.77 -3.20
C THR A 54 8.22 -2.11 -3.22
N PRO A 55 9.23 -2.66 -2.51
CA PRO A 55 10.60 -2.14 -2.53
C PRO A 55 11.26 -2.13 -3.92
N TRP A 56 11.00 -3.15 -4.75
CA TRP A 56 11.58 -3.28 -6.09
C TRP A 56 10.95 -2.33 -7.13
N ASN A 57 9.89 -1.61 -6.78
CA ASN A 57 9.33 -0.52 -7.59
C ASN A 57 9.21 0.75 -6.74
N SER A 58 10.35 1.43 -6.56
CA SER A 58 10.48 2.60 -5.69
C SER A 58 9.51 3.74 -6.04
N HIS A 59 9.04 3.82 -7.28
CA HIS A 59 8.05 4.82 -7.70
C HIS A 59 6.73 4.72 -6.88
N GLY A 60 6.38 3.53 -6.40
CA GLY A 60 5.21 3.32 -5.55
C GLY A 60 5.22 4.15 -4.25
N TYR A 61 6.40 4.41 -3.69
CA TYR A 61 6.54 5.24 -2.49
C TYR A 61 6.15 6.70 -2.77
N ASP A 62 6.51 7.21 -3.95
CA ASP A 62 6.14 8.56 -4.38
C ASP A 62 4.65 8.66 -4.72
N ILE A 63 4.10 7.66 -5.42
CA ILE A 63 2.67 7.58 -5.74
C ILE A 63 1.83 7.58 -4.46
N ALA A 64 2.20 6.79 -3.44
CA ALA A 64 1.51 6.75 -2.16
C ALA A 64 1.52 8.13 -1.45
N LYS A 65 2.60 8.91 -1.58
CA LYS A 65 2.68 10.28 -1.04
C LYS A 65 1.85 11.28 -1.86
N ILE A 66 1.94 11.23 -3.20
CA ILE A 66 1.28 12.19 -4.10
C ILE A 66 -0.24 12.06 -4.00
N PHE A 67 -0.74 10.83 -3.96
CA PHE A 67 -2.16 10.51 -3.97
C PHE A 67 -2.68 10.02 -2.61
N ALA A 68 -1.98 10.31 -1.52
CA ALA A 68 -2.28 9.80 -0.17
C ALA A 68 -3.76 9.91 0.22
N LYS A 69 -4.43 11.02 -0.13
CA LYS A 69 -5.85 11.28 0.20
C LYS A 69 -6.83 10.40 -0.58
N LYS A 70 -6.40 9.69 -1.62
CA LYS A 70 -7.22 8.74 -2.38
C LYS A 70 -7.19 7.33 -1.80
N PHE A 71 -6.26 7.03 -0.88
CA PHE A 71 -6.12 5.73 -0.25
C PHE A 71 -6.74 5.74 1.15
N ASP A 72 -7.34 4.62 1.52
CA ASP A 72 -7.73 4.36 2.91
C ASP A 72 -6.69 3.47 3.60
N ILE A 73 -6.11 2.55 2.84
CA ILE A 73 -5.13 1.58 3.31
C ILE A 73 -3.96 1.53 2.33
N ILE A 74 -2.74 1.55 2.86
CA ILE A 74 -1.52 1.19 2.14
C ILE A 74 -0.95 -0.10 2.74
N SER A 75 -0.69 -1.08 1.88
CA SER A 75 -0.08 -2.35 2.23
C SER A 75 1.31 -2.45 1.63
N PRO A 76 2.34 -2.07 2.39
CA PRO A 76 3.71 -2.26 1.94
C PRO A 76 4.10 -3.74 1.97
N VAL A 77 4.86 -4.17 0.97
CA VAL A 77 5.32 -5.55 0.78
C VAL A 77 6.75 -5.68 1.29
N TRP A 78 6.88 -5.80 2.61
CA TRP A 78 8.18 -5.90 3.29
C TRP A 78 8.36 -7.24 3.99
N LEU A 79 7.31 -7.71 4.67
CA LEU A 79 7.48 -8.67 5.75
C LEU A 79 7.16 -10.10 5.32
N GLN A 80 7.87 -11.03 5.93
CA GLN A 80 7.61 -12.46 5.85
C GLN A 80 7.65 -13.08 7.25
N ILE A 81 6.79 -14.07 7.47
CA ILE A 81 6.89 -14.99 8.60
C ILE A 81 7.83 -16.11 8.15
N VAL A 82 8.88 -16.33 8.93
CA VAL A 82 9.83 -17.43 8.73
C VAL A 82 9.93 -18.26 10.00
N LYS A 83 10.34 -19.53 9.85
CA LYS A 83 10.71 -20.37 10.99
C LYS A 83 12.22 -20.42 11.17
N ARG A 84 12.69 -20.20 12.40
CA ARG A 84 14.07 -20.40 12.84
C ARG A 84 14.11 -21.58 13.80
N GLY A 85 14.22 -22.78 13.25
CA GLY A 85 13.90 -24.00 14.00
C GLY A 85 12.39 -24.10 14.20
N ASP A 86 11.95 -24.25 15.45
CA ASP A 86 10.51 -24.30 15.77
C ASP A 86 9.93 -22.90 16.09
N GLU A 87 10.75 -21.86 16.19
CA GLU A 87 10.30 -20.50 16.55
C GLU A 87 9.90 -19.66 15.33
N TYR A 88 8.80 -18.90 15.46
CA TYR A 88 8.39 -17.89 14.48
C TYR A 88 9.23 -16.62 14.58
N ALA A 89 9.65 -16.10 13.43
CA ALA A 89 10.32 -14.81 13.33
C ALA A 89 9.79 -13.98 12.15
N ILE A 90 9.98 -12.66 12.20
CA ILE A 90 9.78 -11.77 11.05
C ILE A 90 11.10 -11.58 10.31
N ALA A 91 11.03 -11.66 8.99
CA ALA A 91 12.05 -11.18 8.06
C ALA A 91 11.56 -9.92 7.32
N GLY A 92 12.50 -9.18 6.73
CA GLY A 92 12.21 -7.96 5.95
C GLY A 92 11.93 -6.70 6.78
N ASP A 93 12.18 -6.74 8.08
CA ASP A 93 12.00 -5.61 9.00
C ASP A 93 12.91 -4.40 8.69
N HIS A 94 14.08 -4.64 8.11
CA HIS A 94 15.00 -3.61 7.66
C HIS A 94 14.45 -2.73 6.51
N ASP A 95 13.46 -3.21 5.76
CA ASP A 95 12.81 -2.44 4.68
C ASP A 95 11.73 -1.47 5.19
N ILE A 96 11.41 -1.53 6.50
CA ILE A 96 10.39 -0.65 7.10
C ILE A 96 10.91 0.79 7.16
N ASP A 97 10.31 1.66 6.35
CA ASP A 97 10.58 3.10 6.37
C ASP A 97 9.55 3.85 7.22
N ALA A 98 9.88 4.08 8.49
CA ALA A 98 9.05 4.85 9.42
C ALA A 98 8.86 6.32 8.98
N GLY A 99 9.85 6.90 8.31
CA GLY A 99 9.76 8.26 7.78
C GLY A 99 8.71 8.35 6.67
N TRP A 100 8.75 7.40 5.75
CA TRP A 100 7.77 7.30 4.66
C TRP A 100 6.35 7.05 5.18
N ILE A 101 6.16 6.14 6.15
CA ILE A 101 4.85 5.92 6.79
C ILE A 101 4.28 7.22 7.35
N ASN A 102 5.10 7.97 8.09
CA ASN A 102 4.70 9.24 8.69
C ASN A 102 4.37 10.30 7.63
N ASP A 103 5.12 10.34 6.53
CA ASP A 103 4.89 11.24 5.41
C ASP A 103 3.57 10.95 4.70
N VAL A 104 3.28 9.68 4.41
CA VAL A 104 2.02 9.26 3.79
C VAL A 104 0.85 9.57 4.70
N ARG A 105 0.93 9.24 6.00
CA ARG A 105 -0.09 9.60 6.99
C ARG A 105 -0.31 11.11 7.04
N ARG A 106 0.76 11.91 7.12
CA ARG A 106 0.67 13.37 7.15
C ARG A 106 -0.04 13.93 5.93
N LYS A 107 0.32 13.47 4.73
CA LYS A 107 -0.28 13.92 3.46
C LYS A 107 -1.72 13.42 3.27
N GLY A 108 -2.03 12.24 3.81
CA GLY A 108 -3.34 11.59 3.76
C GLY A 108 -4.33 12.10 4.80
N LYS A 109 -3.95 13.06 5.66
CA LYS A 109 -4.89 13.64 6.64
C LYS A 109 -6.06 14.30 5.93
N VAL A 110 -7.27 13.88 6.30
CA VAL A 110 -8.53 14.47 5.89
C VAL A 110 -9.33 14.77 7.14
N GLN A 111 -9.71 16.04 7.32
CA GLN A 111 -10.61 16.45 8.39
C GLN A 111 -12.03 16.36 7.87
N GLN A 112 -12.82 15.44 8.44
CA GLN A 112 -14.26 15.36 8.18
C GLN A 112 -15.00 15.53 9.50
N GLN A 113 -15.67 16.68 9.65
CA GLN A 113 -16.40 17.03 10.86
C GLN A 113 -15.49 16.94 12.11
N GLN A 114 -15.89 16.18 13.13
CA GLN A 114 -15.13 16.00 14.38
C GLN A 114 -14.08 14.88 14.30
N HIS A 115 -13.97 14.16 13.18
CA HIS A 115 -13.07 13.01 13.04
C HIS A 115 -11.92 13.33 12.08
N LEU A 116 -10.69 13.11 12.56
CA LEU A 116 -9.48 13.14 11.73
C LEU A 116 -9.24 11.74 11.17
N HIS A 117 -9.30 11.60 9.85
CA HIS A 117 -8.94 10.37 9.16
C HIS A 117 -7.56 10.52 8.51
N THR A 118 -6.79 9.44 8.47
CA THR A 118 -5.53 9.34 7.74
C THR A 118 -5.37 7.92 7.16
N VAL A 119 -4.43 7.76 6.23
CA VAL A 119 -4.10 6.48 5.60
C VAL A 119 -3.66 5.47 6.66
N LYS A 120 -4.29 4.30 6.65
CA LYS A 120 -3.91 3.17 7.50
C LYS A 120 -2.82 2.32 6.86
N PHE A 121 -1.97 1.73 7.67
CA PHE A 121 -0.87 0.88 7.22
C PHE A 121 -1.11 -0.57 7.61
N PHE A 122 -1.26 -1.42 6.60
CA PHE A 122 -1.51 -2.85 6.74
C PHE A 122 -0.45 -3.61 5.94
N PRO A 123 0.80 -3.72 6.43
CA PRO A 123 1.85 -4.45 5.72
C PRO A 123 1.41 -5.85 5.34
N ARG A 124 1.76 -6.26 4.12
CA ARG A 124 1.53 -7.61 3.66
C ARG A 124 2.55 -8.52 4.31
N ILE A 125 2.08 -9.63 4.88
CA ILE A 125 2.90 -10.64 5.54
C ILE A 125 2.56 -11.98 4.89
N ILE A 126 3.59 -12.66 4.37
CA ILE A 126 3.45 -14.03 3.84
C ILE A 126 4.18 -15.03 4.71
N PHE A 127 3.69 -16.26 4.69
CA PHE A 127 4.44 -17.42 5.15
C PHE A 127 5.52 -17.77 4.12
N ASP A 128 6.78 -17.59 4.48
CA ASP A 128 7.90 -17.90 3.59
C ASP A 128 8.62 -19.16 4.05
N HIS A 129 8.82 -20.09 3.11
CA HIS A 129 9.48 -21.39 3.30
C HIS A 129 8.76 -22.33 4.29
N PHE A 130 7.45 -22.16 4.48
CA PHE A 130 6.65 -23.08 5.28
C PHE A 130 6.46 -24.41 4.55
N THR A 131 6.66 -25.51 5.27
CA THR A 131 6.39 -26.86 4.77
C THR A 131 4.94 -27.26 5.04
N ASP A 132 4.47 -28.32 4.38
CA ASP A 132 3.16 -28.93 4.67
C ASP A 132 3.00 -29.30 6.16
N ARG A 133 4.11 -29.69 6.81
CA ARG A 133 4.11 -30.00 8.25
C ARG A 133 3.88 -28.75 9.07
N ASP A 134 4.51 -27.64 8.73
CA ASP A 134 4.36 -26.36 9.45
C ASP A 134 2.94 -25.84 9.37
N ILE A 135 2.35 -25.88 8.18
CA ILE A 135 0.95 -25.47 7.96
C ILE A 135 0.00 -26.39 8.73
N LYS A 136 0.18 -27.72 8.66
CA LYS A 136 -0.63 -28.67 9.44
C LYS A 136 -0.53 -28.40 10.93
N LEU A 137 0.68 -28.17 11.44
CA LEU A 137 0.93 -27.90 12.85
C LEU A 137 0.21 -26.62 13.28
N LEU A 138 0.39 -25.51 12.54
CA LEU A 138 -0.29 -24.23 12.78
C LEU A 138 -1.84 -24.37 12.79
N LEU A 139 -2.39 -25.16 11.87
CA LEU A 139 -3.84 -25.39 11.81
C LEU A 139 -4.35 -26.31 12.93
N SER A 140 -3.55 -27.25 13.40
CA SER A 140 -3.95 -28.26 14.38
C SER A 140 -3.72 -27.86 15.84
N ASP A 141 -2.70 -27.02 16.12
CA ASP A 141 -2.27 -26.69 17.48
C ASP A 141 -2.62 -25.24 17.87
N ALA A 142 -3.35 -25.07 18.97
CA ALA A 142 -3.73 -23.76 19.49
C ALA A 142 -2.54 -22.96 20.06
N LYS A 143 -1.52 -23.65 20.59
CA LYS A 143 -0.31 -23.01 21.12
C LYS A 143 0.48 -22.33 20.00
N GLU A 144 0.66 -23.03 18.87
CA GLU A 144 1.31 -22.51 17.66
C GLU A 144 0.62 -21.25 17.13
N ARG A 145 -0.71 -21.26 17.06
CA ARG A 145 -1.47 -20.06 16.67
C ARG A 145 -1.30 -18.92 17.67
N THR A 146 -1.22 -19.22 18.96
CA THR A 146 -1.02 -18.21 20.00
C THR A 146 0.35 -17.55 19.86
N GLU A 147 1.40 -18.34 19.68
CA GLU A 147 2.77 -17.84 19.48
C GLU A 147 2.88 -16.97 18.21
N LEU A 148 2.31 -17.43 17.09
CA LEU A 148 2.25 -16.65 15.87
C LEU A 148 1.49 -15.34 16.07
N ASN A 149 0.30 -15.38 16.68
CA ASN A 149 -0.52 -14.20 16.92
C ASN A 149 0.19 -13.18 17.82
N GLU A 150 0.85 -13.62 18.88
CA GLU A 150 1.62 -12.75 19.77
C GLU A 150 2.76 -12.06 19.02
N MET A 151 3.47 -12.79 18.16
CA MET A 151 4.52 -12.22 17.32
C MET A 151 3.96 -11.16 16.36
N LEU A 152 2.87 -11.45 15.64
CA LEU A 152 2.24 -10.51 14.71
C LEU A 152 1.74 -9.23 15.42
N ILE A 153 1.11 -9.40 16.59
CA ILE A 153 0.67 -8.26 17.41
C ILE A 153 1.86 -7.41 17.88
N ARG A 154 2.96 -8.04 18.28
CA ARG A 154 4.19 -7.34 18.68
C ARG A 154 4.71 -6.44 17.56
N VAL A 155 4.80 -6.98 16.35
CA VAL A 155 5.31 -6.27 15.16
C VAL A 155 4.43 -5.08 14.83
N CYS A 156 3.11 -5.26 14.83
CA CYS A 156 2.17 -4.16 14.60
C CYS A 156 2.33 -3.05 15.66
N LYS A 157 2.45 -3.40 16.94
CA LYS A 157 2.65 -2.42 18.02
C LYS A 157 3.99 -1.71 17.92
N GLN A 158 5.06 -2.43 17.62
CA GLN A 158 6.41 -1.90 17.53
C GLN A 158 6.56 -0.84 16.43
N HIS A 159 5.95 -1.08 15.27
CA HIS A 159 6.05 -0.18 14.12
C HIS A 159 4.82 0.73 13.94
N GLY A 160 3.83 0.62 14.83
CA GLY A 160 2.59 1.39 14.77
C GLY A 160 1.78 1.10 13.51
N PHE A 161 1.71 -0.17 13.08
CA PHE A 161 0.83 -0.60 12.00
C PHE A 161 -0.62 -0.68 12.50
N ASP A 162 -1.56 -0.36 11.61
CA ASP A 162 -3.00 -0.35 11.91
C ASP A 162 -3.65 -1.74 11.74
N GLY A 163 -2.89 -2.67 11.16
CA GLY A 163 -3.30 -4.04 10.88
C GLY A 163 -2.25 -4.71 9.99
N LEU A 164 -2.64 -5.82 9.36
CA LEU A 164 -1.82 -6.56 8.42
C LEU A 164 -2.70 -7.15 7.32
N VAL A 165 -2.10 -7.45 6.18
CA VAL A 165 -2.69 -8.33 5.17
C VAL A 165 -1.94 -9.64 5.23
N LEU A 166 -2.60 -10.71 5.67
CA LEU A 166 -2.02 -12.05 5.67
C LEU A 166 -2.27 -12.70 4.31
N GLU A 167 -1.21 -13.24 3.70
CA GLU A 167 -1.24 -13.89 2.38
C GLU A 167 -0.60 -15.28 2.45
#